data_AF-A0A8T5RPD0-F1
#
_entry.id   AF-A0A8T5RPD0-F1
#
_cell.length_a   1.000
_cell.length_b   1.000
_cell.length_c   1.000
_cell.angle_alpha   90.00
_cell.angle_beta   90.00
_cell.angle_gamma   90.00
#
_symmetry.space_group_name_H-M   'P 1'
#
loop_
_entity.id
_entity.type
_entity.pdbx_description
1 polymer ?
#
loop_
_entity_poly.entity_id
_entity_poly.type
_entity_poly.pdbx_seq_one_letter_code
_entity_poly.pdbx_strand_id
1 'polypeptide(L)' 'NGAEMVARDAVDALIDYLEKLARLMTNKALEMTRHAGRKKLTDIDMNLAMKLI' A
#
# COMPACT_ATOMS: atom_id res chain seq x y z
N ASN A 1 -3.59 -33.33 -2.46
CA ASN A 1 -2.55 -32.74 -1.59
C ASN A 1 -1.73 -31.64 -2.26
N GLY A 2 -1.44 -31.68 -3.57
CA GLY A 2 -0.71 -30.58 -4.24
C GLY A 2 -1.53 -29.31 -4.51
N ALA A 3 -2.82 -29.44 -4.87
CA ALA A 3 -3.68 -28.31 -5.19
C ALA A 3 -3.94 -27.35 -4.00
N GLU A 4 -4.04 -27.89 -2.77
CA GLU A 4 -4.18 -27.06 -1.56
C GLU A 4 -2.92 -26.25 -1.25
N MET A 5 -1.74 -26.80 -1.53
CA MET A 5 -0.47 -26.11 -1.34
C MET A 5 -0.32 -24.96 -2.34
N VAL A 6 -0.62 -25.22 -3.63
CA VAL A 6 -0.63 -24.20 -4.68
C VAL A 6 -1.65 -23.08 -4.40
N ALA A 7 -2.80 -23.42 -3.83
CA ALA A 7 -3.80 -22.42 -3.43
C ALA A 7 -3.31 -21.51 -2.29
N ARG A 8 -2.56 -22.06 -1.32
CA ARG A 8 -1.94 -21.26 -0.24
C ARG A 8 -0.85 -20.35 -0.78
N ASP A 9 0.04 -20.87 -1.63
CA ASP A 9 1.11 -20.08 -2.22
C ASP A 9 0.57 -18.88 -3.03
N ALA A 10 -0.56 -19.07 -3.74
CA ALA A 10 -1.23 -17.98 -4.46
C ALA A 10 -1.83 -16.93 -3.52
N VAL A 11 -2.39 -17.34 -2.38
CA VAL A 11 -2.92 -16.42 -1.35
C VAL A 11 -1.78 -15.64 -0.71
N ASP A 12 -0.68 -16.30 -0.35
CA ASP A 12 0.48 -15.64 0.24
C ASP A 12 1.08 -14.62 -0.73
N ALA A 13 1.18 -14.97 -2.02
CA ALA A 13 1.63 -14.03 -3.05
C ALA A 13 0.72 -12.79 -3.17
N LEU A 14 -0.60 -12.95 -3.03
CA LEU A 14 -1.54 -11.84 -3.03
C LEU A 14 -1.38 -10.96 -1.79
N ILE A 15 -1.22 -11.56 -0.61
CA ILE A 15 -0.97 -10.83 0.64
C ILE A 15 0.30 -9.98 0.49
N ASP A 16 1.36 -10.59 -0.02
CA ASP A 16 2.65 -9.93 -0.27
C ASP A 16 2.52 -8.74 -1.22
N TYR A 17 1.74 -8.90 -2.29
CA TYR A 17 1.49 -7.83 -3.26
C TYR A 17 0.72 -6.67 -2.62
N LEU A 18 -0.36 -6.97 -1.90
CA LEU A 18 -1.18 -5.96 -1.24
C LEU A 18 -0.41 -5.21 -0.16
N GLU A 19 0.46 -5.90 0.59
CA GLU A 19 1.31 -5.26 1.58
C GLU A 19 2.30 -4.29 0.93
N LYS A 20 2.96 -4.70 -0.16
CA LYS A 20 3.89 -3.85 -0.91
C LYS A 20 3.17 -2.61 -1.45
N LEU A 21 1.98 -2.78 -2.02
CA LEU A 21 1.17 -1.68 -2.52
C LEU A 21 0.74 -0.74 -1.40
N ALA A 22 0.27 -1.26 -0.26
CA ALA A 22 -0.12 -0.46 0.90
C ALA A 22 1.04 0.36 1.46
N ARG A 23 2.24 -0.24 1.57
CA ARG A 23 3.46 0.46 1.99
C ARG A 23 3.84 1.56 1.00
N LEU A 24 3.78 1.29 -0.30
CA LEU A 24 4.07 2.28 -1.34
C LEU A 24 3.13 3.49 -1.25
N MET A 25 1.81 3.25 -1.21
CA MET A 25 0.80 4.30 -1.10
C MET A 25 0.97 5.14 0.17
N THR A 26 1.16 4.47 1.32
CA THR A 26 1.31 5.14 2.61
C THR A 26 2.59 5.99 2.65
N ASN A 27 3.70 5.47 2.12
CA ASN A 27 4.95 6.23 2.07
C ASN A 27 4.83 7.48 1.18
N LYS A 28 4.12 7.37 0.05
CA LYS A 28 3.89 8.50 -0.83
C LYS A 28 2.98 9.56 -0.20
N ALA A 29 1.92 9.13 0.49
CA ALA A 29 1.04 10.03 1.25
C ALA A 29 1.79 10.72 2.41
N LEU A 30 2.67 10.02 3.12
CA LEU A 30 3.53 10.62 4.15
C LEU A 30 4.50 11.66 3.57
N GLU A 31 4.98 11.44 2.35
CA GLU A 31 5.80 12.43 1.63
C GLU A 31 5.00 13.72 1.39
N MET A 32 3.78 13.60 0.89
CA MET A 32 2.88 14.74 0.66
C MET A 32 2.52 15.46 1.95
N THR A 33 2.28 14.69 3.01
CA THR A 33 2.03 15.23 4.36
C THR A 33 3.17 16.13 4.81
N ARG A 34 4.42 15.68 4.61
CA ARG A 34 5.65 16.45 4.93
C ARG A 34 5.78 17.70 4.05
N HIS A 35 5.57 17.57 2.74
CA HIS A 35 5.61 18.71 1.80
C HIS A 35 4.55 19.77 2.12
N ALA A 36 3.40 19.36 2.64
CA ALA A 36 2.35 20.25 3.10
C ALA A 36 2.59 20.86 4.50
N GLY A 37 3.73 20.57 5.15
CA GLY A 37 4.07 21.07 6.48
C GLY A 37 3.20 20.50 7.61
N ARG A 38 2.42 19.45 7.34
CA ARG A 38 1.53 18.84 8.33
C ARG A 38 2.24 17.72 9.08
N LYS A 39 1.92 17.58 10.38
CA LYS A 39 2.43 16.48 11.21
C LYS A 39 1.58 15.22 11.13
N LYS A 40 0.32 15.36 10.69
CA LYS A 40 -0.66 14.26 10.61
C LYS A 40 -1.06 14.06 9.16
N LEU A 41 -1.09 12.80 8.76
CA LEU A 41 -1.58 12.35 7.46
C LEU A 41 -3.09 12.58 7.38
N THR A 42 -3.56 12.99 6.21
CA THR A 42 -4.96 13.31 5.91
C THR A 42 -5.45 12.54 4.69
N ASP A 43 -6.76 12.53 4.48
CA ASP A 43 -7.39 11.96 3.30
C ASP A 43 -6.90 12.60 2.00
N ILE A 44 -6.61 13.91 2.01
CA ILE A 44 -6.04 14.63 0.86
C ILE A 44 -4.71 14.00 0.43
N ASP A 45 -3.84 13.65 1.38
CA ASP A 45 -2.54 13.03 1.07
C ASP A 45 -2.71 11.65 0.47
N MET A 46 -3.63 10.85 1.03
CA MET A 46 -3.93 9.51 0.52
C MET A 46 -4.52 9.58 -0.88
N ASN A 47 -5.49 10.48 -1.10
CA ASN A 47 -6.13 10.69 -2.39
C ASN A 47 -5.14 11.17 -3.45
N LEU A 48 -4.17 12.01 -3.06
CA LEU A 48 -3.13 12.46 -3.98
C LEU A 48 -2.11 11.33 -4.26
N ALA A 49 -1.73 10.55 -3.25
CA ALA A 49 -0.82 9.41 -3.42
C ALA A 49 -1.41 8.35 -4.35
N MET A 50 -2.69 7.99 -4.18
CA MET A 50 -3.41 7.03 -5.03
C MET A 50 -3.59 7.51 -6.48
N LYS A 51 -3.50 8.82 -6.75
CA LYS A 51 -3.57 9.35 -8.13
C LYS A 51 -2.20 9.35 -8.84
N LEU A 52 -1.10 9.23 -8.10
CA LEU A 52 0.26 9.26 -8.64
C LEU A 52 0.90 7.88 -8.79
N ILE A 53 0.34 6.88 -8.12
CA ILE A 53 0.71 5.46 -8.23
C ILE A 53 -0.23 4.82 -9.24
#